data_AF-A0A929YJB5-F1
#
_entry.id   AF-A0A929YJB5-F1
#
_cell.length_a   1.000
_cell.length_b   1.000
_cell.length_c   1.000
_cell.angle_alpha   90.00
_cell.angle_beta   90.00
_cell.angle_gamma   90.00
#
_symmetry.space_group_name_H-M   'P 1'
#
loop_
_entity.id
_entity.type
_entity.pdbx_description
1 polymer ?
#
loop_
_entity_poly.entity_id
_entity_poly.type
_entity_poly.pdbx_seq_one_letter_code
_entity_poly.pdbx_strand_id
1 'polypeptide(L)'
;VEALVKSSKVEAPAILIEDQIRFIRQDMEQNAKAQGFTLEDYLKQSGQTEEEWMKEVKNLAEKRVKASLVLQILARDQKIEVEDEIVEAKINELKEVYKKSKEALESLKNPNVRQDIKNRLTIEKTLNFLVQENTK
;
A
#
# COMPACT_ATOMS: atom_id res chain seq x y z
N VAL A 1 -13.72 3.38 -6.59
CA VAL A 1 -12.45 4.13 -6.35
C VAL A 1 -12.02 4.95 -7.55
N GLU A 2 -11.88 4.37 -8.75
CA GLU A 2 -11.42 5.12 -9.93
C GLU A 2 -12.26 6.37 -10.24
N ALA A 3 -13.59 6.27 -10.14
CA ALA A 3 -14.48 7.41 -10.31
C ALA A 3 -14.18 8.54 -9.31
N LEU A 4 -13.94 8.20 -8.04
CA LEU A 4 -13.60 9.15 -6.98
C LEU A 4 -12.24 9.83 -7.23
N VAL A 5 -11.26 9.08 -7.73
CA VAL A 5 -9.95 9.64 -8.11
C VAL A 5 -10.10 10.58 -9.31
N LYS A 6 -10.88 10.20 -10.33
CA LYS A 6 -11.14 11.04 -11.52
C LYS A 6 -11.85 12.35 -11.19
N SER A 7 -12.75 12.35 -10.20
CA SER A 7 -13.45 13.56 -9.74
C SER A 7 -12.61 14.43 -8.79
N SER A 8 -11.49 13.90 -8.29
CA SER A 8 -10.64 14.59 -7.32
C SER A 8 -9.58 15.47 -8.00
N LYS A 9 -9.21 16.57 -7.35
CA LYS A 9 -8.09 17.45 -7.73
C LYS A 9 -6.77 17.10 -7.02
N VAL A 10 -6.72 15.94 -6.36
CA VAL A 10 -5.54 15.52 -5.60
C VAL A 10 -4.39 15.18 -6.53
N GLU A 11 -3.31 15.91 -6.38
CA GLU A 11 -2.03 15.61 -7.01
C GLU A 11 -1.21 14.67 -6.14
N ALA A 12 -0.51 13.72 -6.75
CA ALA A 12 0.40 12.84 -6.04
C ALA A 12 1.77 13.51 -5.90
N PRO A 13 2.25 13.80 -4.68
CA PRO A 13 3.58 14.35 -4.47
C PRO A 13 4.66 13.41 -5.02
N ALA A 14 5.67 13.96 -5.70
CA ALA A 14 6.74 13.17 -6.32
C ALA A 14 7.44 12.23 -5.33
N ILE A 15 7.71 12.71 -4.10
CA ILE A 15 8.34 11.91 -3.05
C ILE A 15 7.52 10.66 -2.69
N LEU A 16 6.19 10.77 -2.65
CA LEU A 16 5.32 9.63 -2.35
C LEU A 16 5.25 8.66 -3.53
N ILE A 17 5.36 9.16 -4.77
CA ILE A 17 5.46 8.30 -5.96
C ILE A 17 6.78 7.53 -5.94
N GLU A 18 7.89 8.18 -5.62
CA GLU A 18 9.21 7.54 -5.50
C GLU A 18 9.23 6.47 -4.41
N ASP A 19 8.65 6.77 -3.24
CA ASP A 19 8.46 5.78 -2.17
C ASP A 19 7.66 4.58 -2.68
N GLN A 20 6.53 4.83 -3.34
CA GLN A 20 5.67 3.78 -3.87
C GLN A 20 6.34 2.94 -4.96
N ILE A 21 7.19 3.54 -5.80
CA ILE A 21 8.03 2.83 -6.78
C ILE A 21 9.00 1.91 -6.05
N ARG A 22 9.71 2.40 -5.02
CA ARG A 22 10.63 1.59 -4.22
C ARG A 22 9.93 0.41 -3.58
N PHE A 23 8.75 0.62 -3.02
CA PHE A 23 7.95 -0.47 -2.44
C PHE A 23 7.55 -1.52 -3.49
N ILE A 24 7.09 -1.10 -4.68
CA ILE A 24 6.72 -2.03 -5.76
C ILE A 24 7.95 -2.84 -6.20
N ARG A 25 9.09 -2.18 -6.37
CA ARG A 25 10.35 -2.83 -6.74
C ARG A 25 10.77 -3.87 -5.69
N GLN A 26 10.81 -3.49 -4.42
CA GLN A 26 11.22 -4.36 -3.33
C GLN A 26 10.30 -5.58 -3.19
N ASP A 27 8.99 -5.39 -3.32
CA ASP A 27 8.02 -6.48 -3.30
C ASP A 27 8.28 -7.47 -4.44
N MET A 28 8.52 -6.96 -5.65
CA MET A 28 8.82 -7.80 -6.81
C MET A 28 10.15 -8.53 -6.67
N GLU A 29 11.19 -7.87 -6.18
CA GLU A 29 12.51 -8.47 -5.89
C GLU A 29 12.41 -9.58 -4.83
N GLN A 30 11.64 -9.37 -3.76
CA GLN A 30 11.41 -10.38 -2.74
C GLN A 30 10.67 -11.60 -3.30
N ASN A 31 9.63 -11.36 -4.11
CA ASN A 31 8.87 -12.42 -4.76
C ASN A 31 9.70 -13.21 -5.78
N ALA A 32 10.54 -12.52 -6.57
CA ALA A 32 11.47 -13.16 -7.51
C ALA A 32 12.51 -14.02 -6.76
N LYS A 33 13.10 -13.46 -5.70
CA LYS A 33 14.09 -14.16 -4.87
C LYS A 33 13.50 -15.41 -4.22
N ALA A 34 12.23 -15.36 -3.78
CA ALA A 34 11.53 -16.52 -3.23
C ALA A 34 11.37 -17.67 -4.24
N GLN A 35 11.36 -17.36 -5.54
CA GLN A 35 11.32 -18.32 -6.64
C GLN A 35 12.72 -18.67 -7.19
N GLY A 36 13.79 -18.11 -6.62
CA GLY A 36 15.16 -18.33 -7.06
C GLY A 36 15.59 -17.51 -8.28
N PHE A 37 14.84 -16.46 -8.63
CA PHE A 37 15.14 -15.56 -9.75
C PHE A 37 15.58 -14.16 -9.27
N THR A 38 16.31 -13.43 -10.10
CA THR A 38 16.49 -11.98 -9.91
C THR A 38 15.37 -11.19 -10.58
N LEU A 39 15.29 -9.89 -10.30
CA LEU A 39 14.41 -8.99 -11.03
C LEU A 39 14.75 -8.98 -12.53
N GLU A 40 16.03 -8.94 -12.89
CA GLU A 40 16.45 -8.96 -14.28
C GLU A 40 16.02 -10.24 -15.00
N ASP A 41 16.09 -11.40 -14.34
CA ASP A 41 15.63 -12.66 -14.90
C ASP A 41 14.12 -12.66 -15.17
N TYR A 42 13.34 -12.07 -14.26
CA TYR A 42 11.90 -11.92 -14.41
C TYR A 42 11.54 -11.02 -15.61
N LEU A 43 12.24 -9.88 -15.76
CA LEU A 43 12.05 -8.98 -16.89
C LEU A 43 12.43 -9.64 -18.22
N LYS A 44 13.50 -10.42 -18.25
CA LYS A 44 13.89 -11.21 -19.43
C LYS A 44 12.83 -12.24 -19.81
N GLN A 45 12.29 -12.99 -18.85
CA GLN A 45 11.26 -14.00 -19.11
C GLN A 45 9.95 -13.37 -19.62
N SER A 46 9.60 -12.18 -19.12
CA SER A 46 8.43 -11.42 -19.57
C SER A 46 8.66 -10.66 -20.88
N GLY A 47 9.89 -10.64 -21.41
CA GLY A 47 10.25 -9.93 -22.63
C GLY A 47 10.20 -8.41 -22.49
N GLN A 48 10.30 -7.90 -21.26
CA GLN A 48 10.19 -6.48 -20.93
C GLN A 48 11.58 -5.89 -20.63
N THR A 49 11.82 -4.67 -21.09
CA THR A 49 13.02 -3.91 -20.71
C THR A 49 12.84 -3.24 -19.33
N GLU A 50 13.94 -2.92 -18.65
CA GLU A 50 13.88 -2.19 -17.38
C GLU A 50 13.20 -0.81 -17.53
N GLU A 51 13.40 -0.14 -18.67
CA GLU A 51 12.78 1.16 -18.96
C GLU A 51 11.25 1.05 -19.10
N GLU A 52 10.77 0.05 -19.85
CA GLU A 52 9.33 -0.22 -20.01
C GLU A 52 8.70 -0.57 -18.66
N TRP A 53 9.36 -1.43 -17.90
CA TRP A 53 8.91 -1.81 -16.56
C TRP A 53 8.84 -0.60 -15.63
N MET A 54 9.89 0.24 -15.62
CA MET A 54 9.92 1.44 -14.79
C MET A 54 8.81 2.43 -15.15
N LYS A 55 8.49 2.57 -16.45
CA LYS A 55 7.38 3.42 -16.91
C LYS A 55 6.03 2.90 -16.41
N GLU A 56 5.80 1.59 -16.47
CA GLU A 56 4.59 0.97 -15.94
C GLU A 56 4.48 1.11 -14.42
N VAL A 57 5.58 0.85 -13.70
CA VAL A 57 5.66 0.99 -12.25
C VAL A 57 5.40 2.43 -11.82
N LYS A 58 5.96 3.43 -12.52
CA LYS A 58 5.69 4.85 -12.26
C LYS A 58 4.22 5.19 -12.40
N ASN A 59 3.58 4.74 -13.48
CA ASN A 59 2.14 4.95 -13.71
C ASN A 59 1.29 4.28 -12.63
N LEU A 60 1.65 3.06 -12.23
CA LEU A 60 0.96 2.33 -11.17
C LEU A 60 1.15 3.00 -9.81
N ALA A 61 2.36 3.44 -9.50
CA ALA A 61 2.70 4.14 -8.27
C ALA A 61 1.89 5.43 -8.14
N GLU A 62 1.84 6.25 -9.19
CA GLU A 62 1.05 7.48 -9.20
C GLU A 62 -0.44 7.20 -8.94
N LYS A 63 -1.01 6.19 -9.61
CA LYS A 63 -2.40 5.78 -9.38
C LYS A 63 -2.66 5.35 -7.94
N ARG A 64 -1.75 4.54 -7.36
CA ARG A 64 -1.86 4.05 -5.98
C ARG A 64 -1.76 5.18 -4.96
N VAL A 65 -0.82 6.11 -5.15
CA VAL A 65 -0.66 7.28 -4.28
C VAL A 65 -1.91 8.17 -4.35
N LYS A 66 -2.40 8.50 -5.56
CA LYS A 66 -3.64 9.28 -5.72
C LYS A 66 -4.83 8.61 -5.05
N ALA A 67 -5.01 7.31 -5.27
CA ALA A 67 -6.10 6.56 -4.64
C ALA A 67 -6.01 6.59 -3.11
N SER A 68 -4.82 6.36 -2.55
CA SER A 68 -4.59 6.41 -1.09
C SER A 68 -4.90 7.79 -0.52
N LEU A 69 -4.39 8.86 -1.12
CA LEU A 69 -4.63 10.23 -0.66
C LEU A 69 -6.11 10.62 -0.72
N VAL A 70 -6.78 10.28 -1.81
CA VAL A 70 -8.22 10.55 -1.99
C VAL A 70 -9.05 9.78 -0.96
N LEU A 71 -8.72 8.52 -0.68
CA LEU A 71 -9.40 7.73 0.34
C LEU A 71 -9.13 8.26 1.75
N GLN A 72 -7.92 8.73 2.05
CA GLN A 72 -7.61 9.36 3.34
C GLN A 72 -8.35 10.69 3.55
N ILE A 73 -8.48 11.50 2.49
CA ILE A 73 -9.28 12.73 2.53
C ILE A 73 -10.74 12.40 2.77
N LEU A 74 -11.30 11.44 2.01
CA LEU A 74 -12.67 11.00 2.22
C LEU A 74 -12.89 10.46 3.63
N ALA A 75 -11.95 9.67 4.16
CA ALA A 75 -12.02 9.15 5.51
C ALA A 75 -12.14 10.29 6.53
N ARG A 76 -11.31 11.33 6.39
CA ARG A 76 -11.35 12.52 7.25
C ARG A 76 -12.69 13.26 7.13
N ASP A 77 -13.17 13.50 5.92
CA ASP A 77 -14.40 14.25 5.66
C ASP A 77 -15.63 13.50 6.21
N GLN A 78 -15.62 12.18 6.13
CA GLN A 78 -16.66 11.30 6.66
C GLN A 78 -16.43 10.90 8.13
N LYS A 79 -15.36 11.40 8.77
CA LYS A 79 -14.97 11.06 10.16
C LYS A 79 -14.85 9.55 10.38
N ILE A 80 -14.33 8.85 9.38
CA ILE A 80 -14.02 7.43 9.44
C ILE A 80 -12.67 7.28 10.12
N GLU A 81 -12.71 6.86 11.38
CA GLU A 81 -11.52 6.58 12.17
C GLU A 81 -11.50 5.12 12.61
N VAL A 82 -10.30 4.61 12.86
CA VAL A 82 -10.06 3.28 13.41
C VAL A 82 -9.56 3.44 14.83
N GLU A 83 -10.27 2.80 15.75
CA GLU A 83 -9.94 2.81 17.18
C GLU A 83 -8.59 2.14 17.43
N ASP A 84 -7.87 2.61 18.45
CA ASP A 84 -6.52 2.13 18.76
C ASP A 84 -6.52 0.65 19.18
N GLU A 85 -7.62 0.15 19.74
CA GLU A 85 -7.83 -1.26 20.07
C GLU A 85 -7.83 -2.15 18.83
N ILE A 86 -8.41 -1.67 17.72
CA ILE A 86 -8.43 -2.42 16.45
C ILE A 86 -7.01 -2.46 15.85
N VAL A 87 -6.27 -1.34 15.95
CA VAL A 87 -4.87 -1.27 15.52
C VAL A 87 -4.02 -2.24 16.34
N GLU A 88 -4.21 -2.28 17.66
CA GLU A 88 -3.49 -3.18 18.56
C GLU A 88 -3.82 -4.65 18.29
N ALA A 89 -5.10 -4.97 18.06
CA ALA A 89 -5.52 -6.32 17.67
C ALA A 89 -4.82 -6.75 16.37
N LYS A 90 -4.76 -5.86 15.36
CA LYS A 90 -4.07 -6.16 14.11
C LYS A 90 -2.57 -6.35 14.30
N ILE A 91 -1.92 -5.53 15.13
CA ILE A 91 -0.50 -5.69 15.46
C ILE A 91 -0.24 -7.03 16.13
N ASN A 92 -1.12 -7.47 17.03
CA ASN A 92 -0.97 -8.77 17.70
C ASN A 92 -1.16 -9.95 16.74
N GLU A 93 -2.11 -9.86 15.80
CA GLU A 93 -2.24 -10.82 14.70
C GLU A 93 -0.94 -10.91 13.88
N LEU A 94 -0.36 -9.75 13.52
CA LEU A 94 0.90 -9.71 12.76
C LEU A 94 2.09 -10.28 13.55
N LYS A 95 2.14 -10.07 14.87
CA LYS A 95 3.17 -10.71 15.72
C LYS A 95 3.08 -12.23 15.66
N GLU A 96 1.88 -12.79 15.67
CA GLU A 96 1.69 -14.25 15.56
C GLU A 96 2.10 -14.78 14.19
N VAL A 97 1.74 -14.07 13.11
CA VAL A 97 2.14 -14.41 11.74
C VAL A 97 3.67 -14.41 11.60
N TYR A 98 4.33 -13.38 12.14
CA TYR A 98 5.77 -13.18 12.00
C TYR A 98 6.60 -13.70 13.18
N LYS A 99 6.05 -14.55 14.06
CA LYS A 99 6.71 -15.00 15.30
C LYS A 99 8.09 -15.64 15.12
N LYS A 100 8.42 -16.09 13.91
CA LYS A 100 9.73 -16.68 13.55
C LYS A 100 10.75 -15.66 13.02
N SER A 101 10.34 -14.42 12.76
CA SER A 101 11.19 -13.34 12.24
C SER A 101 11.42 -12.27 13.31
N LYS A 102 12.60 -12.29 13.92
CA LYS A 102 13.00 -11.27 14.92
C LYS A 102 12.98 -9.86 14.34
N GLU A 103 13.41 -9.71 13.09
CA GLU A 103 13.43 -8.43 12.38
C GLU A 103 12.01 -7.86 12.20
N ALA A 104 11.05 -8.69 11.76
CA ALA A 104 9.67 -8.27 11.59
C ALA A 104 9.02 -7.88 12.94
N LEU A 105 9.28 -8.66 14.00
CA LEU A 105 8.78 -8.36 15.34
C LEU A 105 9.33 -7.05 15.90
N GLU A 106 10.60 -6.72 15.60
CA GLU A 106 11.20 -5.45 16.01
C GLU A 106 10.59 -4.28 15.23
N SER A 107 10.39 -4.45 13.92
CA SER A 107 9.73 -3.45 13.07
C SER A 107 8.33 -3.09 13.56
N LEU A 108 7.55 -4.08 14.04
CA LEU A 108 6.20 -3.86 14.60
C LEU A 108 6.18 -2.99 15.87
N LYS A 109 7.32 -2.76 16.54
CA LYS A 109 7.42 -1.84 17.68
C LYS A 109 7.58 -0.38 17.26
N ASN A 110 7.92 -0.12 15.99
CA ASN A 110 8.14 1.23 15.49
C ASN A 110 6.80 2.01 15.42
N PRO A 111 6.71 3.22 16.01
CA PRO A 111 5.52 4.06 15.93
C PRO A 111 5.05 4.35 14.49
N ASN A 112 6.00 4.50 13.55
CA ASN A 112 5.66 4.74 12.14
C ASN A 112 4.95 3.52 11.53
N VAL A 113 5.39 2.30 11.86
CA VAL A 113 4.75 1.07 11.40
C VAL A 113 3.34 0.92 11.99
N ARG A 114 3.15 1.30 13.26
CA ARG A 114 1.81 1.38 13.87
C ARG A 114 0.92 2.36 13.10
N GLN A 115 1.43 3.54 12.78
CA GLN A 115 0.68 4.54 12.03
C GLN A 115 0.32 4.04 10.62
N ASP A 116 1.23 3.35 9.95
CA ASP A 116 0.97 2.76 8.63
C ASP A 116 -0.10 1.66 8.68
N ILE A 117 -0.15 0.88 9.76
CA ILE A 117 -1.22 -0.09 10.00
C ILE A 117 -2.55 0.64 10.20
N LYS A 118 -2.59 1.68 11.05
CA LYS A 118 -3.79 2.48 11.28
C LYS A 118 -4.31 3.13 9.98
N ASN A 119 -3.42 3.70 9.19
CA ASN A 119 -3.75 4.30 7.89
C ASN A 119 -4.34 3.26 6.94
N ARG A 120 -3.76 2.05 6.86
CA ARG A 120 -4.28 0.95 6.03
C ARG A 120 -5.68 0.51 6.46
N LEU A 121 -5.89 0.30 7.76
CA LEU A 121 -7.21 -0.07 8.30
C LEU A 121 -8.25 1.02 8.05
N THR A 122 -7.85 2.29 8.12
CA THR A 122 -8.74 3.43 7.83
C THR A 122 -9.15 3.45 6.37
N ILE A 123 -8.20 3.22 5.46
CA ILE A 123 -8.48 3.09 4.03
C ILE A 123 -9.42 1.92 3.77
N GLU A 124 -9.20 0.75 4.39
CA GLU A 124 -10.07 -0.41 4.26
C GLU A 124 -11.51 -0.13 4.74
N LYS A 125 -11.64 0.49 5.92
CA LYS A 125 -12.94 0.91 6.46
C LYS A 125 -13.64 1.91 5.53
N THR A 126 -12.88 2.81 4.91
CA THR A 126 -13.39 3.79 3.94
C THR A 126 -13.85 3.13 2.64
N LEU A 127 -13.14 2.10 2.17
CA LEU A 127 -13.57 1.30 1.02
C LEU A 127 -14.88 0.57 1.31
N ASN A 128 -15.00 -0.03 2.50
CA ASN A 128 -16.24 -0.70 2.92
C ASN A 128 -17.42 0.28 2.99
N PHE A 129 -17.20 1.47 3.54
CA PHE A 129 -18.20 2.55 3.51
C PHE A 129 -18.63 2.90 2.08
N LEU A 130 -17.68 3.10 1.17
CA LEU A 130 -17.98 3.39 -0.24
C LEU A 130 -18.76 2.27 -0.93
N VAL A 131 -18.44 1.00 -0.64
CA VAL A 131 -19.20 -0.12 -1.20
C VAL A 131 -20.64 -0.06 -0.71
N GLN A 132 -20.86 0.11 0.60
CA GLN A 132 -22.20 0.20 1.19
C GLN A 132 -23.02 1.35 0.58
N GLU A 133 -22.44 2.54 0.43
CA GLU A 133 -23.12 3.70 -0.16
C GLU A 133 -23.46 3.51 -1.65
N ASN A 134 -22.63 2.79 -2.42
CA ASN A 134 -22.90 2.53 -3.84
C ASN A 134 -23.84 1.33 -4.08
N THR A 135 -24.12 0.54 -3.05
CA THR A 135 -25.07 -0.59 -3.11
C THR A 135 -26.47 -0.26 -2.60
N LYS A 136 -26.68 0.97 -2.11
CA LYS A 136 -28.00 1.52 -1.77
C LYS A 136 -28.69 2.08 -3.02
#